data_AF-A0A7V3Y1M9-F1
#
_entry.id   AF-A0A7V3Y1M9-F1
#
_cell.length_a   1.000
_cell.length_b   1.000
_cell.length_c   1.000
_cell.angle_alpha   90.00
_cell.angle_beta   90.00
_cell.angle_gamma   90.00
#
_symmetry.space_group_name_H-M   'P 1'
#
loop_
_entity.id
_entity.type
_entity.pdbx_description
1 polymer ?
#
loop_
_entity_poly.entity_id
_entity_poly.type
_entity_poly.pdbx_seq_one_letter_code
_entity_poly.pdbx_strand_id
1 'polypeptide(L)' 'PGFEYGGFSQNRVYVGFSYKITPTIILTPMYMYQTQYFKTGNELTEKDHYLFTTLTFLFKTYE' A
#
# COMPACT_ATOMS: atom_id res chain seq x y z
N PRO A 1 2.95 5.55 18.64
CA PRO A 1 2.06 5.09 17.54
C PRO A 1 2.65 3.88 16.81
N GLY A 2 1.95 2.74 16.85
CA GLY A 2 2.07 1.73 15.79
C GLY A 2 2.68 0.37 16.11
N PHE A 3 2.82 -0.06 17.37
CA PHE A 3 3.03 -1.49 17.64
C PHE A 3 1.66 -2.16 17.76
N GLU A 4 1.08 -2.50 16.62
CA GLU A 4 -0.14 -3.30 16.55
C GLU A 4 0.16 -4.73 17.03
N TYR A 5 -0.74 -5.27 17.85
CA TYR A 5 -0.69 -6.62 18.43
C TYR A 5 -0.85 -7.65 17.28
N GLY A 6 0.25 -7.90 16.55
CA GLY A 6 0.25 -8.67 15.30
C GLY A 6 1.36 -8.30 14.30
N GLY A 7 2.21 -7.31 14.61
CA GLY A 7 3.23 -6.81 13.66
C GLY A 7 4.24 -7.83 13.10
N PHE A 8 4.45 -8.97 13.77
CA PHE A 8 5.30 -10.07 13.26
C PHE A 8 4.51 -11.20 12.57
N SER A 9 3.18 -11.21 12.66
CA SER A 9 2.31 -12.24 12.05
C SER A 9 1.67 -11.79 10.74
N GLN A 10 1.94 -10.55 10.30
CA GLN A 10 1.39 -10.00 9.08
C GLN A 10 2.50 -9.81 8.04
N ASN A 11 2.36 -10.38 6.84
CA ASN A 11 3.22 -10.09 5.71
C ASN A 11 2.44 -9.23 4.70
N ARG A 12 2.99 -8.07 4.36
CA ARG A 12 2.41 -7.12 3.40
C ARG A 12 3.33 -6.98 2.19
N VAL A 13 2.81 -7.26 1.01
CA VAL A 13 3.52 -7.10 -0.26
C VAL A 13 2.88 -5.95 -1.02
N TYR A 14 3.68 -4.97 -1.40
CA TYR A 14 3.25 -3.80 -2.14
C TYR A 14 3.76 -3.90 -3.58
N VAL A 15 2.85 -3.73 -4.53
CA VAL A 15 3.15 -3.65 -5.95
C VAL A 15 2.42 -2.45 -6.51
N GLY A 16 3.14 -1.57 -7.19
CA GLY A 16 2.58 -0.38 -7.78
C GLY A 16 3.53 0.18 -8.82
N PHE A 17 3.02 1.10 -9.62
CA PHE A 17 3.82 1.84 -10.57
C PHE A 17 3.39 3.30 -10.56
N SER A 18 4.31 4.20 -10.88
CA SER A 18 4.01 5.61 -11.03
C SER A 18 4.05 5.97 -12.50
N TYR A 19 2.98 6.62 -12.97
CA TYR A 19 2.87 7.11 -14.34
C TYR A 19 2.72 8.63 -14.32
N LYS A 20 3.63 9.32 -15.01
CA LYS A 20 3.54 10.77 -15.21
C LYS A 20 2.66 11.02 -16.43
N ILE A 21 1.45 11.51 -16.22
CA ILE A 21 0.52 11.89 -17.30
C ILE A 21 0.99 13.21 -17.92
N THR A 22 1.38 14.16 -17.07
CA THR A 22 2.02 15.42 -17.44
C THR A 22 3.15 15.71 -16.45
N PRO A 23 4.03 16.71 -16.68
CA PRO A 23 5.01 17.12 -15.68
C PRO A 23 4.40 17.56 -14.34
N THR A 24 3.11 17.90 -14.35
CA THR A 24 2.36 18.36 -13.18
C THR A 24 1.43 17.30 -12.59
N ILE A 25 1.07 16.26 -13.34
CA ILE A 25 0.12 15.23 -12.92
C ILE A 25 0.80 13.88 -12.91
N ILE A 26 0.85 13.27 -11.73
CA ILE A 26 1.40 11.92 -11.53
C ILE A 26 0.31 11.04 -10.94
N LEU A 27 0.06 9.90 -11.57
CA LEU A 27 -0.85 8.88 -11.08
C LEU A 27 -0.03 7.69 -10.56
N THR A 28 -0.32 7.25 -9.34
CA THR A 28 0.34 6.09 -8.74
C THR A 28 -0.70 5.12 -8.22
N PRO A 29 -1.15 4.17 -9.06
CA PRO A 29 -1.88 3.01 -8.58
C PRO A 29 -0.94 2.10 -7.79
N MET A 30 -1.45 1.59 -6.68
CA MET A 30 -0.75 0.67 -5.81
C MET A 30 -1.72 -0.40 -5.34
N TYR A 31 -1.24 -1.62 -5.29
CA TYR A 31 -1.93 -2.75 -4.74
C TYR A 31 -1.11 -3.32 -3.58
N MET A 32 -1.79 -3.57 -2.47
CA MET A 32 -1.20 -4.22 -1.31
C MET A 32 -1.91 -5.54 -1.08
N TYR A 33 -1.12 -6.60 -1.05
CA TYR A 33 -1.57 -7.90 -0.61
C TYR A 33 -1.08 -8.13 0.82
N GLN A 34 -2.00 -8.46 1.71
CA GLN A 34 -1.69 -8.75 3.10
C GLN A 34 -2.09 -10.18 3.44
N THR A 35 -1.20 -10.86 4.15
CA THR A 35 -1.44 -12.18 4.74
C THR A 35 -1.25 -12.09 6.23
N GLN A 36 -2.18 -12.67 6.99
CA GLN A 36 -2.10 -12.71 8.45
C GLN A 36 -2.10 -14.16 8.95
N TYR A 37 -1.23 -14.46 9.91
CA TYR A 37 -1.09 -15.78 10.54
C TYR A 37 -1.44 -15.68 12.04
N PHE A 38 -2.64 -16.11 12.45
CA PHE A 38 -2.97 -16.13 13.88
C PHE A 38 -2.34 -17.36 14.58
N LYS A 39 -1.71 -17.12 15.74
CA LYS A 39 -0.94 -18.13 16.47
C LYS A 39 -1.86 -19.17 17.14
N THR A 40 -2.01 -20.31 16.47
CA THR A 40 -1.96 -21.68 17.08
C THR A 40 -1.52 -22.77 16.08
N GLY A 41 -1.38 -22.50 14.77
CA GLY A 41 -1.22 -23.60 13.80
C GLY A 41 -0.46 -23.34 12.50
N ASN A 42 0.29 -22.24 12.33
CA ASN A 42 0.92 -21.87 11.04
C ASN A 42 -0.07 -21.82 9.85
N GLU A 43 -1.37 -21.70 10.12
CA GLU A 43 -2.39 -21.61 9.09
C GLU A 43 -2.58 -20.16 8.67
N LEU A 44 -2.55 -19.94 7.36
CA LEU A 44 -2.87 -18.64 6.77
C LEU A 44 -4.35 -18.34 7.03
N THR A 45 -4.61 -17.47 7.99
CA THR A 45 -5.96 -17.24 8.51
C THR A 45 -6.72 -16.22 7.67
N GLU A 46 -6.01 -15.24 7.10
CA GLU A 46 -6.65 -14.12 6.42
C GLU A 46 -5.80 -13.62 5.25
N LYS A 47 -6.49 -13.27 4.17
CA LYS A 47 -5.93 -12.73 2.92
C LYS A 47 -6.69 -11.46 2.56
N ASP A 48 -6.02 -10.33 2.68
CA ASP A 48 -6.60 -9.03 2.39
C ASP A 48 -6.00 -8.45 1.11
N HIS A 49 -6.85 -7.83 0.31
CA HIS A 49 -6.50 -7.21 -0.95
C HIS A 49 -6.89 -5.73 -0.90
N TYR A 50 -5.91 -4.85 -1.00
CA TYR A 50 -6.13 -3.41 -0.99
C TYR A 50 -5.68 -2.79 -2.29
N LEU A 51 -6.51 -1.91 -2.83
CA LEU A 51 -6.20 -1.11 -4.00
C LEU A 51 -6.21 0.37 -3.59
N PHE A 52 -5.11 1.04 -3.87
CA PHE A 52 -4.91 2.46 -3.62
C PHE A 52 -4.60 3.14 -4.94
N THR A 53 -5.11 4.35 -5.11
CA THR A 53 -4.75 5.20 -6.24
C THR A 53 -4.43 6.58 -5.72
N THR A 54 -3.21 7.03 -5.95
CA THR A 54 -2.77 8.37 -5.56
C THR A 54 -2.66 9.25 -6.79
N LEU A 55 -3.33 10.40 -6.76
CA LEU A 55 -3.19 11.46 -7.75
C LEU A 55 -2.38 12.60 -7.13
N THR A 56 -1.22 12.90 -7.72
CA THR A 56 -0.37 14.01 -7.30
C THR A 56 -0.46 15.13 -8.32
N PHE A 57 -0.76 16.34 -7.85
CA PHE A 57 -0.77 17.57 -8.63
C PHE A 57 0.34 18.52 -8.15
N LEU A 58 1.27 18.85 -9.02
CA LEU A 58 2.35 19.80 -8.75
C LEU A 58 1.94 21.18 -9.28
N PHE A 59 1.73 22.12 -8.37
CA PHE A 59 1.49 23.52 -8.68
C PHE A 59 2.71 24.34 -8.25
N LYS A 60 3.24 25.17 -9.15
CA LYS A 60 4.15 26.26 -8.78
C LYS A 60 3.29 27.44 -8.37
N THR A 61 3.50 27.95 -7.16
CA THR A 61 2.77 29.12 -6.65
C THR A 61 3.31 30.44 -7.20
N TYR A 62 4.57 30.49 -7.66
CA TYR A 62 5.21 31.68 -8.27
C TYR A 62 6.29 31.24 -9.29
N GLU A 63 6.63 32.12 -10.25
CA GLU A 63 7.73 31.94 -11.23
C GLU A 63 9.11 32.13 -10.60
#